data_AF-A0A0N1J4T6-F1
#
_entry.id   AF-A0A0N1J4T6-F1
#
_cell.length_a   1.000
_cell.length_b   1.000
_cell.length_c   1.000
_cell.angle_alpha   90.00
_cell.angle_beta   90.00
_cell.angle_gamma   90.00
#
_symmetry.space_group_name_H-M   'P 1'
#
loop_
_entity.id
_entity.type
_entity.pdbx_description
1 polymer ?
#
loop_
_entity_poly.entity_id
_entity_poly.type
_entity_poly.pdbx_seq_one_letter_code
_entity_poly.pdbx_strand_id
1 'polypeptide(L)'
;MQTLFLLIDIDNTLYEYSETGFHREMHDHIFSFVEEKLGILPAEAEQLSRKYLMDYGLSLYGYVKEYHINAKEYSDYVHRCSYEKLKYNEPLVDMLRSMQYTPDGATADGEAPPTSGVDHLYYFTNANRSHARRVLDPQGLRPIFTRLRSAGSPVKEYHRHDDETGFEDQVEWLGFSYEDQWRLTQPDFANKPMRRAYEAIYRAIETQIDEDATLLQAVDGAANTATSTSSPNAQEVHSKRAHLHPKNFVMVDDSLINLDAPLELGWSAVWYAHDNQTLPTDASVHPGAPLYAAALAAGRLQVIHHILELKAAVQKIREANANVSG
;
A
#
# COMPACT_ATOMS: atom_id res chain seq x y z
N MET A 1 -21.94 4.38 -7.56
CA MET A 1 -20.60 4.39 -8.18
C MET A 1 -19.89 3.10 -7.79
N GLN A 2 -19.18 2.45 -8.70
CA GLN A 2 -18.44 1.21 -8.40
C GLN A 2 -17.29 1.50 -7.43
N THR A 3 -17.27 0.90 -6.25
CA THR A 3 -16.20 1.04 -5.23
C THR A 3 -14.89 0.39 -5.72
N LEU A 4 -13.73 1.00 -5.46
CA LEU A 4 -12.42 0.40 -5.73
C LEU A 4 -11.62 0.13 -4.45
N PHE A 5 -10.68 -0.81 -4.52
CA PHE A 5 -9.65 -1.06 -3.52
C PHE A 5 -8.33 -0.50 -4.05
N LEU A 6 -7.84 0.58 -3.44
CA LEU A 6 -6.63 1.26 -3.86
C LEU A 6 -5.47 0.85 -2.96
N LEU A 7 -4.45 0.23 -3.53
CA LEU A 7 -3.19 -0.10 -2.86
C LEU A 7 -2.13 0.87 -3.36
N ILE A 8 -1.56 1.67 -2.48
CA ILE A 8 -0.60 2.72 -2.83
C ILE A 8 0.75 2.47 -2.16
N ASP A 9 1.82 2.49 -2.95
CA ASP A 9 3.18 2.50 -2.43
C ASP A 9 3.47 3.78 -1.61
N ILE A 10 4.51 3.73 -0.77
CA ILE A 10 4.91 4.85 0.07
C ILE A 10 6.13 5.56 -0.51
N ASP A 11 7.21 4.82 -0.71
CA ASP A 11 8.54 5.39 -0.89
C ASP A 11 8.74 5.83 -2.33
N ASN A 12 9.06 7.12 -2.53
CA ASN A 12 9.07 7.74 -3.85
C ASN A 12 7.68 7.77 -4.55
N THR A 13 6.59 7.53 -3.80
CA THR A 13 5.21 7.61 -4.32
C THR A 13 4.38 8.66 -3.58
N LEU A 14 4.29 8.60 -2.24
CA LEU A 14 3.56 9.58 -1.44
C LEU A 14 4.38 10.84 -1.14
N TYR A 15 5.66 10.80 -1.47
CA TYR A 15 6.64 11.87 -1.40
C TYR A 15 7.74 11.52 -2.41
N GLU A 16 8.57 12.47 -2.82
CA GLU A 16 9.68 12.19 -3.73
C GLU A 16 11.00 12.01 -2.98
N TYR A 17 11.87 11.13 -3.48
CA TYR A 17 13.22 11.01 -2.96
C TYR A 17 14.07 12.26 -3.16
N SER A 18 13.70 13.12 -4.12
CA SER A 18 14.30 14.44 -4.35
C SER A 18 14.08 15.39 -3.15
N GLU A 19 12.94 15.26 -2.46
CA GLU A 19 12.53 16.10 -1.33
C GLU A 19 13.17 15.66 0.00
N THR A 20 13.36 14.35 0.16
CA THR A 20 13.80 13.75 1.43
C THR A 20 15.29 13.37 1.44
N GLY A 21 15.83 12.94 0.30
CA GLY A 21 17.17 12.35 0.22
C GLY A 21 17.27 10.93 0.79
N PHE A 22 16.15 10.29 1.13
CA PHE A 22 16.15 8.93 1.71
C PHE A 22 16.85 7.91 0.84
N HIS A 23 16.78 8.03 -0.50
CA HIS A 23 17.52 7.15 -1.41
C HIS A 23 19.02 7.09 -1.08
N ARG A 24 19.65 8.20 -0.69
CA ARG A 24 21.08 8.25 -0.34
C ARG A 24 21.33 7.67 1.04
N GLU A 25 20.53 8.09 2.02
CA GLU A 25 20.66 7.59 3.40
C GLU A 25 20.48 6.07 3.47
N MET A 26 19.43 5.54 2.84
CA MET A 26 19.19 4.10 2.79
C MET A 26 20.29 3.37 2.03
N HIS A 27 20.79 3.92 0.92
CA HIS A 27 21.90 3.35 0.16
C HIS A 27 23.17 3.23 1.03
N ASP A 28 23.56 4.31 1.70
CA ASP A 28 24.73 4.34 2.58
C ASP A 28 24.56 3.35 3.75
N HIS A 29 23.37 3.33 4.39
CA HIS A 29 23.09 2.41 5.49
C HIS A 29 23.12 0.94 5.05
N ILE A 30 22.66 0.60 3.85
CA ILE A 30 22.72 -0.78 3.35
C ILE A 30 24.18 -1.24 3.31
N PHE A 31 25.09 -0.41 2.79
CA PHE A 31 26.50 -0.80 2.64
C PHE A 31 27.24 -0.81 3.97
N SER A 32 27.00 0.17 4.85
CA SER A 32 27.55 0.14 6.20
C SER A 32 27.10 -1.10 6.98
N PHE A 33 25.81 -1.46 6.90
CA PHE A 33 25.32 -2.67 7.56
C PHE A 33 26.00 -3.94 7.03
N VAL A 34 26.11 -4.06 5.71
CA VAL A 34 26.68 -5.24 5.04
C VAL A 34 28.19 -5.35 5.31
N GLU A 35 28.91 -4.23 5.32
CA GLU A 35 30.33 -4.19 5.70
C GLU A 35 30.51 -4.59 7.16
N GLU A 36 29.75 -3.99 8.08
CA GLU A 36 29.85 -4.28 9.53
C GLU A 36 29.47 -5.74 9.87
N LYS A 37 28.42 -6.28 9.23
CA LYS A 37 27.86 -7.60 9.57
C LYS A 37 28.49 -8.76 8.82
N LEU A 38 28.90 -8.53 7.57
CA LEU A 38 29.38 -9.58 6.67
C LEU A 38 30.83 -9.38 6.22
N GLY A 39 31.45 -8.24 6.53
CA GLY A 39 32.82 -7.92 6.08
C GLY A 39 32.92 -7.70 4.56
N ILE A 40 31.80 -7.47 3.89
CA ILE A 40 31.72 -7.27 2.44
C ILE A 40 31.92 -5.78 2.15
N LEU A 41 32.85 -5.47 1.25
CA LEU A 41 33.19 -4.08 0.92
C LEU A 41 32.01 -3.37 0.23
N PRO A 42 31.87 -2.04 0.38
CA PRO A 42 30.73 -1.29 -0.19
C PRO A 42 30.50 -1.51 -1.69
N ALA A 43 31.56 -1.62 -2.50
CA ALA A 43 31.44 -1.85 -3.93
C ALA A 43 30.85 -3.24 -4.27
N GLU A 44 31.16 -4.25 -3.46
CA GLU A 44 30.60 -5.60 -3.59
C GLU A 44 29.17 -5.64 -3.06
N ALA A 45 28.90 -4.96 -1.93
CA ALA A 45 27.56 -4.81 -1.37
C ALA A 45 26.59 -4.12 -2.35
N GLU A 46 27.08 -3.14 -3.12
CA GLU A 46 26.31 -2.49 -4.17
C GLU A 46 25.93 -3.46 -5.30
N GLN A 47 26.89 -4.27 -5.76
CA GLN A 47 26.63 -5.30 -6.78
C GLN A 47 25.63 -6.35 -6.29
N LEU A 48 25.79 -6.83 -5.05
CA LEU A 48 24.85 -7.77 -4.43
C LEU A 48 23.46 -7.17 -4.26
N SER A 49 23.36 -5.93 -3.79
CA SER A 49 22.07 -5.26 -3.59
C SER A 49 21.32 -5.08 -4.90
N ARG A 50 22.02 -4.70 -5.99
CA ARG A 50 21.43 -4.65 -7.34
C ARG A 50 20.96 -6.02 -7.80
N LYS A 51 21.82 -7.04 -7.66
CA LYS A 51 21.47 -8.43 -8.01
C LYS A 51 20.22 -8.89 -7.26
N TYR A 52 20.16 -8.67 -5.95
CA TYR A 52 19.01 -9.06 -5.13
C TYR A 52 17.75 -8.26 -5.43
N LEU A 53 17.88 -6.98 -5.76
CA LEU A 53 16.75 -6.19 -6.23
C LEU A 53 16.19 -6.76 -7.54
N MET A 54 17.05 -7.14 -8.50
CA MET A 54 16.63 -7.74 -9.77
C MET A 54 16.03 -9.14 -9.60
N ASP A 55 16.63 -9.97 -8.76
CA ASP A 55 16.21 -11.37 -8.58
C ASP A 55 14.99 -11.51 -7.67
N TYR A 56 14.86 -10.62 -6.68
CA TYR A 56 13.92 -10.77 -5.58
C TYR A 56 13.00 -9.55 -5.35
N GLY A 57 13.19 -8.44 -6.07
CA GLY A 57 12.41 -7.21 -5.88
C GLY A 57 12.69 -6.43 -4.60
N LEU A 58 13.53 -6.98 -3.73
CA LEU A 58 13.89 -6.39 -2.44
C LEU A 58 15.26 -6.94 -2.03
N SER A 59 16.25 -6.06 -1.89
CA SER A 59 17.62 -6.45 -1.53
C SER A 59 17.68 -7.21 -0.21
N LEU A 60 16.87 -6.82 0.78
CA LEU A 60 16.72 -7.49 2.07
C LEU A 60 16.43 -8.98 1.89
N TYR A 61 15.58 -9.39 0.95
CA TYR A 61 15.25 -10.81 0.79
C TYR A 61 16.50 -11.61 0.39
N GLY A 62 17.33 -11.10 -0.51
CA GLY A 62 18.59 -11.75 -0.87
C GLY A 62 19.54 -11.90 0.31
N TYR A 63 19.69 -10.87 1.15
CA TYR A 63 20.51 -10.96 2.37
C TYR A 63 19.97 -11.97 3.40
N VAL A 64 18.65 -12.06 3.57
CA VAL A 64 18.04 -13.06 4.45
C VAL A 64 18.26 -14.48 3.91
N LYS A 65 18.07 -14.66 2.60
CA LYS A 65 18.13 -15.97 1.95
C LYS A 65 19.54 -16.51 1.84
N GLU A 66 20.51 -15.67 1.48
CA GLU A 66 21.87 -16.10 1.16
C GLU A 66 22.86 -15.92 2.32
N TYR A 67 22.60 -14.96 3.22
CA TYR A 67 23.48 -14.64 4.35
C TYR A 67 22.81 -14.84 5.72
N HIS A 68 21.56 -15.29 5.77
CA HIS A 68 20.81 -15.52 7.02
C HIS A 68 20.75 -14.29 7.95
N ILE A 69 20.78 -13.10 7.35
CA ILE A 69 20.62 -11.85 8.09
C ILE A 69 19.25 -11.81 8.77
N ASN A 70 19.19 -11.27 9.99
CA ASN A 70 17.93 -11.00 10.64
C ASN A 70 17.22 -9.83 9.94
N ALA A 71 16.03 -10.09 9.38
CA ALA A 71 15.31 -9.10 8.58
C ALA A 71 14.94 -7.84 9.36
N LYS A 72 14.49 -8.01 10.61
CA LYS A 72 14.12 -6.89 11.47
C LYS A 72 15.33 -6.01 11.79
N GLU A 73 16.46 -6.63 12.14
CA GLU A 73 17.70 -5.92 12.44
C GLU A 73 18.18 -5.10 11.23
N TYR A 74 18.21 -5.72 10.04
CA TYR A 74 18.58 -5.05 8.79
C TYR A 74 17.66 -3.87 8.49
N SER A 75 16.34 -4.09 8.46
CA SER A 75 15.39 -3.04 8.13
C SER A 75 15.39 -1.91 9.16
N ASP A 76 15.56 -2.23 10.44
CA ASP A 76 15.64 -1.24 11.51
C ASP A 76 16.92 -0.40 11.43
N TYR A 77 17.99 -0.93 10.84
CA TYR A 77 19.23 -0.19 10.57
C TYR A 77 19.10 0.66 9.31
N VAL A 78 18.67 0.08 8.19
CA VAL A 78 18.59 0.77 6.89
C VAL A 78 17.65 1.97 6.93
N HIS A 79 16.51 1.84 7.62
CA HIS A 79 15.51 2.92 7.72
C HIS A 79 15.78 3.93 8.85
N ARG A 80 17.02 4.04 9.37
CA ARG A 80 17.44 5.09 10.31
C ARG A 80 17.66 6.43 9.60
N CYS A 81 16.68 6.86 8.80
CA CYS A 81 16.74 8.11 8.05
C CYS A 81 16.33 9.32 8.89
N SER A 82 16.70 10.51 8.42
CA SER A 82 16.21 11.78 8.98
C SER A 82 14.87 12.21 8.38
N TYR A 83 13.78 11.96 9.11
CA TYR A 83 12.42 12.31 8.68
C TYR A 83 12.09 13.80 8.81
N GLU A 84 13.04 14.66 9.22
CA GLU A 84 12.82 16.08 9.51
C GLU A 84 12.33 16.89 8.29
N LYS A 85 12.63 16.42 7.08
CA LYS A 85 12.23 17.07 5.83
C LYS A 85 10.78 16.83 5.46
N LEU A 86 10.16 15.78 6.01
CA LEU A 86 8.73 15.54 5.82
C LEU A 86 7.91 16.56 6.62
N LYS A 87 6.89 17.11 5.97
CA LYS A 87 5.99 18.12 6.52
C LYS A 87 4.56 17.77 6.17
N TYR A 88 3.63 18.37 6.91
CA TYR A 88 2.21 18.24 6.64
C TYR A 88 1.92 18.64 5.19
N ASN A 89 1.29 17.72 4.44
CA ASN A 89 1.03 17.90 3.02
C ASN A 89 -0.49 18.05 2.81
N GLU A 90 -0.98 19.26 3.04
CA GLU A 90 -2.43 19.58 2.93
C GLU A 90 -3.02 19.17 1.58
N PRO A 91 -2.41 19.49 0.41
CA PRO A 91 -2.97 19.07 -0.88
C PRO A 91 -3.09 17.55 -1.04
N LEU A 92 -2.08 16.79 -0.59
CA LEU A 92 -2.11 15.33 -0.65
C LEU A 92 -3.17 14.75 0.30
N VAL A 93 -3.23 15.26 1.53
CA VAL A 93 -4.21 14.86 2.54
C VAL A 93 -5.63 15.09 2.03
N ASP A 94 -5.91 16.27 1.50
CA ASP A 94 -7.24 16.63 0.99
C ASP A 94 -7.62 15.80 -0.23
N MET A 95 -6.68 15.57 -1.15
CA MET A 95 -6.91 14.68 -2.29
C MET A 95 -7.30 13.27 -1.82
N LEU A 96 -6.48 12.63 -0.98
CA LEU A 96 -6.71 11.27 -0.52
C LEU A 96 -7.98 11.15 0.32
N ARG A 97 -8.26 12.10 1.21
CA ARG A 97 -9.53 12.16 1.97
C ARG A 97 -10.73 12.22 1.03
N SER A 98 -10.66 13.04 -0.03
CA SER A 98 -11.75 13.16 -1.00
C SER A 98 -11.98 11.90 -1.85
N MET A 99 -11.08 10.91 -1.80
CA MET A 99 -11.21 9.62 -2.47
C MET A 99 -11.79 8.52 -1.56
N GLN A 100 -11.75 8.71 -0.23
CA GLN A 100 -12.16 7.70 0.73
C GLN A 100 -13.65 7.42 0.73
N TYR A 101 -13.99 6.14 0.85
CA TYR A 101 -15.36 5.71 1.11
C TYR A 101 -15.93 6.41 2.34
N THR A 102 -17.02 7.16 2.13
CA THR A 102 -17.82 7.76 3.20
C THR A 102 -19.24 7.18 3.13
N PRO A 103 -19.73 6.45 4.16
CA PRO A 103 -21.09 5.93 4.17
C PRO A 103 -22.14 7.04 4.08
N ASP A 104 -23.28 6.75 3.45
CA ASP A 104 -24.40 7.67 3.39
C ASP A 104 -24.92 7.98 4.80
N GLY A 105 -24.86 9.26 5.20
CA GLY A 105 -25.33 9.73 6.52
C GLY A 105 -24.27 9.77 7.63
N ALA A 106 -22.99 9.55 7.34
CA ALA A 106 -21.89 9.60 8.32
C ALA A 106 -21.41 11.03 8.68
N THR A 107 -21.99 12.09 8.12
CA THR A 107 -21.58 13.48 8.42
C THR A 107 -22.15 13.95 9.77
N ALA A 108 -21.27 14.26 10.72
CA ALA A 108 -21.65 14.74 12.04
C ALA A 108 -22.16 16.20 12.07
N ASP A 109 -21.79 17.04 11.09
CA ASP A 109 -21.90 18.51 11.26
C ASP A 109 -22.44 19.28 10.03
N GLY A 110 -23.40 18.74 9.28
CA GLY A 110 -24.17 19.52 8.29
C GLY A 110 -23.37 20.07 7.09
N GLU A 111 -22.07 19.84 7.01
CA GLU A 111 -21.30 20.02 5.78
C GLU A 111 -21.69 18.93 4.79
N ALA A 112 -22.06 19.33 3.57
CA ALA A 112 -22.31 18.40 2.49
C ALA A 112 -21.05 17.53 2.32
N PRO A 113 -21.19 16.18 2.23
CA PRO A 113 -20.04 15.32 2.06
C PRO A 113 -19.26 15.79 0.82
N PRO A 114 -17.94 15.95 0.88
CA PRO A 114 -17.15 16.20 -0.31
C PRO A 114 -17.31 14.97 -1.21
N THR A 115 -18.23 15.07 -2.17
CA THR A 115 -18.41 14.24 -3.37
C THR A 115 -17.76 12.85 -3.34
N SER A 116 -18.58 11.82 -3.15
CA SER A 116 -18.39 10.45 -3.70
C SER A 116 -16.97 9.87 -3.70
N GLY A 117 -16.22 10.02 -2.61
CA GLY A 117 -15.10 9.11 -2.37
C GLY A 117 -15.68 7.71 -2.13
N VAL A 118 -15.33 6.73 -2.96
CA VAL A 118 -15.91 5.38 -2.92
C VAL A 118 -14.81 4.32 -2.82
N ASP A 119 -13.60 4.69 -2.39
CA ASP A 119 -12.48 3.76 -2.41
C ASP A 119 -12.02 3.36 -1.01
N HIS A 120 -11.58 2.11 -0.90
CA HIS A 120 -10.91 1.60 0.28
C HIS A 120 -9.41 1.70 0.06
N LEU A 121 -8.76 2.59 0.81
CA LEU A 121 -7.34 2.90 0.65
C LEU A 121 -6.50 2.04 1.59
N TYR A 122 -5.43 1.47 1.05
CA TYR A 122 -4.42 0.71 1.77
C TYR A 122 -3.03 1.17 1.32
N TYR A 123 -2.07 1.32 2.23
CA TYR A 123 -0.67 1.40 1.78
C TYR A 123 -0.14 -0.01 1.49
N PHE A 124 0.81 -0.12 0.56
CA PHE A 124 1.46 -1.38 0.23
C PHE A 124 2.93 -1.16 -0.12
N THR A 125 3.83 -1.39 0.84
CA THR A 125 5.25 -1.02 0.75
C THR A 125 6.18 -2.20 1.03
N ASN A 126 7.36 -2.19 0.40
CA ASN A 126 8.50 -3.07 0.73
C ASN A 126 9.35 -2.54 1.90
N ALA A 127 9.06 -1.33 2.41
CA ALA A 127 9.67 -0.84 3.63
C ALA A 127 9.10 -1.53 4.87
N ASN A 128 9.79 -1.35 5.99
CA ASN A 128 9.31 -1.85 7.27
C ASN A 128 8.18 -0.97 7.80
N ARG A 129 7.35 -1.56 8.67
CA ARG A 129 6.21 -0.84 9.27
C ARG A 129 6.63 0.46 9.96
N SER A 130 7.75 0.45 10.68
CA SER A 130 8.19 1.62 11.41
C SER A 130 8.57 2.78 10.48
N HIS A 131 9.22 2.49 9.35
CA HIS A 131 9.51 3.47 8.30
C HIS A 131 8.23 4.03 7.72
N ALA A 132 7.29 3.16 7.31
CA ALA A 132 5.99 3.57 6.79
C ALA A 132 5.29 4.57 7.72
N ARG A 133 5.22 4.28 9.03
CA ARG A 133 4.62 5.20 10.02
C ARG A 133 5.37 6.53 10.09
N ARG A 134 6.70 6.49 10.18
CA ARG A 134 7.54 7.70 10.26
C ARG A 134 7.50 8.56 9.00
N VAL A 135 7.11 7.97 7.86
CA VAL A 135 6.80 8.70 6.65
C VAL A 135 5.39 9.31 6.68
N LEU A 136 4.38 8.54 7.08
CA LEU A 136 2.98 8.93 7.01
C LEU A 136 2.58 9.97 8.08
N ASP A 137 3.08 9.83 9.30
CA ASP A 137 2.73 10.68 10.44
C ASP A 137 3.04 12.18 10.21
N PRO A 138 4.29 12.60 9.87
CA PRO A 138 4.61 14.02 9.70
C PRO A 138 3.89 14.67 8.50
N GLN A 139 3.41 13.87 7.55
CA GLN A 139 2.64 14.33 6.39
C GLN A 139 1.15 14.51 6.68
N GLY A 140 0.67 14.09 7.84
CA GLY A 140 -0.75 14.11 8.20
C GLY A 140 -1.56 12.95 7.61
N LEU A 141 -0.89 11.90 7.12
CA LEU A 141 -1.51 10.78 6.41
C LEU A 141 -1.97 9.65 7.35
N ARG A 142 -1.59 9.69 8.63
CA ARG A 142 -2.01 8.68 9.61
C ARG A 142 -3.53 8.44 9.64
N PRO A 143 -4.40 9.48 9.71
CA PRO A 143 -5.85 9.25 9.75
C PRO A 143 -6.41 8.67 8.45
N ILE A 144 -5.65 8.73 7.35
CA ILE A 144 -6.06 8.14 6.07
C ILE A 144 -5.85 6.63 6.07
N PHE A 145 -4.75 6.16 6.68
CA PHE A 145 -4.37 4.74 6.71
C PHE A 145 -4.59 4.09 8.08
N THR A 146 -5.48 4.64 8.89
CA THR A 146 -5.86 4.03 10.17
C THR A 146 -7.38 4.08 10.37
N ARG A 147 -7.90 3.09 11.09
CA ARG A 147 -9.27 3.10 11.62
C ARG A 147 -9.26 2.70 13.10
N LEU A 148 -10.30 3.09 13.83
CA LEU A 148 -10.44 2.66 15.23
C LEU A 148 -10.65 1.14 15.28
N ARG A 149 -9.99 0.46 16.22
CA ARG A 149 -10.25 -0.97 16.45
C ARG A 149 -11.62 -1.18 17.09
N SER A 150 -12.33 -2.21 16.64
CA SER A 150 -13.52 -2.67 17.34
C SER A 150 -13.14 -3.26 18.70
N ALA A 151 -13.89 -2.90 19.75
CA ALA A 151 -13.66 -3.41 21.09
C ALA A 151 -13.67 -4.95 21.11
N GLY A 152 -12.64 -5.55 21.71
CA GLY A 152 -12.47 -7.01 21.76
C GLY A 152 -11.77 -7.63 20.55
N SER A 153 -11.40 -6.85 19.52
CA SER A 153 -10.54 -7.35 18.44
C SER A 153 -9.16 -7.69 19.01
N PRO A 154 -8.57 -8.84 18.64
CA PRO A 154 -7.23 -9.18 19.10
C PRO A 154 -6.25 -8.09 18.66
N VAL A 155 -5.38 -7.66 19.59
CA VAL A 155 -4.25 -6.81 19.24
C VAL A 155 -3.35 -7.67 18.35
N LYS A 156 -3.30 -7.34 17.06
CA LYS A 156 -2.28 -7.91 16.18
C LYS A 156 -0.96 -7.32 16.68
N GLU A 157 -0.17 -8.09 17.43
CA GLU A 157 1.09 -7.64 18.04
C GLU A 157 2.01 -7.09 16.94
N TYR A 158 2.19 -5.77 16.95
CA TYR A 158 2.95 -5.07 15.91
C TYR A 158 3.84 -3.96 16.48
N HIS A 159 4.29 -4.14 17.72
CA HIS A 159 5.00 -3.11 18.45
C HIS A 159 6.51 -3.24 18.30
N ARG A 160 7.16 -2.11 17.98
CA ARG A 160 8.55 -1.89 18.43
C ARG A 160 8.56 -1.67 19.94
N HIS A 161 9.71 -1.88 20.57
CA HIS A 161 9.95 -1.50 21.97
C HIS A 161 9.79 0.01 22.25
N ASP A 162 9.81 0.84 21.21
CA ASP A 162 9.85 2.32 21.29
C ASP A 162 8.53 3.00 20.85
N ASP A 163 7.50 2.23 20.47
CA ASP A 163 6.18 2.81 20.16
C ASP A 163 5.57 3.34 21.49
N GLU A 164 4.96 4.54 21.48
CA GLU A 164 4.30 5.08 22.68
C GLU A 164 3.29 4.06 23.21
N THR A 165 3.58 3.53 24.40
CA THR A 165 2.82 2.43 25.00
C THR A 165 1.33 2.76 25.01
N GLY A 166 0.51 1.93 24.34
CA GLY A 166 -0.96 2.02 24.40
C GLY A 166 -1.67 2.82 23.30
N PHE A 167 -0.98 3.64 22.49
CA PHE A 167 -1.66 4.37 21.40
C PHE A 167 -1.84 3.49 20.16
N GLU A 168 -0.78 2.78 19.78
CA GLU A 168 -0.82 1.78 18.72
C GLU A 168 -1.79 0.64 19.03
N ASP A 169 -2.26 0.49 20.27
CA ASP A 169 -3.25 -0.50 20.71
C ASP A 169 -4.70 -0.14 20.30
N GLN A 170 -4.98 1.12 19.94
CA GLN A 170 -6.35 1.60 19.69
C GLN A 170 -6.71 1.67 18.19
N VAL A 171 -5.72 1.67 17.30
CA VAL A 171 -5.92 1.84 15.86
C VAL A 171 -5.45 0.63 15.06
N GLU A 172 -6.23 0.24 14.05
CA GLU A 172 -5.79 -0.69 13.02
C GLU A 172 -5.23 0.10 11.83
N TRP A 173 -4.03 -0.27 11.39
CA TRP A 173 -3.43 0.27 10.18
C TRP A 173 -3.99 -0.42 8.93
N LEU A 174 -4.38 0.39 7.95
CA LEU A 174 -4.86 -0.04 6.65
C LEU A 174 -3.69 -0.08 5.68
N GLY A 175 -2.95 -1.18 5.70
CA GLY A 175 -1.88 -1.42 4.75
C GLY A 175 -0.99 -2.60 5.09
N PHE A 176 0.00 -2.81 4.23
CA PHE A 176 0.85 -3.99 4.23
C PHE A 176 2.32 -3.59 4.02
N SER A 177 3.12 -3.83 5.06
CA SER A 177 4.59 -3.68 5.05
C SER A 177 5.27 -4.95 4.54
N TYR A 178 6.60 -4.96 4.36
CA TYR A 178 7.29 -6.21 4.00
C TYR A 178 7.06 -7.31 5.05
N GLU A 179 6.96 -6.94 6.34
CA GLU A 179 6.67 -7.89 7.41
C GLU A 179 5.32 -8.57 7.21
N ASP A 180 4.30 -7.81 6.77
CA ASP A 180 2.98 -8.37 6.48
C ASP A 180 3.01 -9.27 5.25
N GLN A 181 3.70 -8.83 4.19
CA GLN A 181 3.88 -9.62 2.97
C GLN A 181 4.52 -10.98 3.27
N TRP A 182 5.61 -11.00 4.02
CA TRP A 182 6.34 -12.22 4.35
C TRP A 182 5.54 -13.12 5.30
N ARG A 183 4.83 -12.55 6.28
CA ARG A 183 3.94 -13.31 7.17
C ARG A 183 2.81 -13.97 6.38
N LEU A 184 2.19 -13.26 5.44
CA LEU A 184 1.06 -13.75 4.64
C LEU A 184 1.47 -14.77 3.57
N THR A 185 2.76 -14.87 3.24
CA THR A 185 3.27 -15.75 2.18
C THR A 185 4.10 -16.92 2.72
N GLN A 186 4.15 -17.11 4.04
CA GLN A 186 4.84 -18.25 4.63
C GLN A 186 4.34 -19.60 4.08
N PRO A 187 5.23 -20.61 3.95
CA PRO A 187 6.64 -20.59 4.36
C PRO A 187 7.59 -19.89 3.38
N ASP A 188 7.18 -19.69 2.12
CA ASP A 188 8.03 -19.16 1.06
C ASP A 188 7.79 -17.67 0.83
N PHE A 189 8.62 -16.85 1.49
CA PHE A 189 8.48 -15.39 1.49
C PHE A 189 8.38 -14.80 0.09
N ALA A 190 7.54 -13.79 -0.01
CA ALA A 190 7.43 -12.93 -1.16
C ALA A 190 7.04 -11.51 -0.78
N ASN A 191 7.45 -10.60 -1.64
CA ASN A 191 7.22 -9.17 -1.56
C ASN A 191 6.98 -8.61 -2.97
N LYS A 192 6.59 -7.35 -3.13
CA LYS A 192 6.56 -6.69 -4.46
C LYS A 192 7.92 -6.85 -5.15
N PRO A 193 7.99 -7.20 -6.44
CA PRO A 193 6.90 -7.34 -7.41
C PRO A 193 6.37 -8.78 -7.56
N MET A 194 6.69 -9.72 -6.66
CA MET A 194 6.30 -11.12 -6.81
C MET A 194 4.77 -11.30 -6.77
N ARG A 195 4.20 -11.92 -7.80
CA ARG A 195 2.75 -12.19 -7.93
C ARG A 195 2.09 -12.72 -6.66
N ARG A 196 2.72 -13.67 -5.98
CA ARG A 196 2.17 -14.29 -4.77
C ARG A 196 1.97 -13.30 -3.61
N ALA A 197 2.73 -12.20 -3.56
CA ALA A 197 2.53 -11.16 -2.57
C ALA A 197 1.17 -10.46 -2.79
N TYR A 198 0.85 -10.10 -4.04
CA TYR A 198 -0.43 -9.48 -4.40
C TYR A 198 -1.62 -10.42 -4.17
N GLU A 199 -1.48 -11.70 -4.52
CA GLU A 199 -2.49 -12.72 -4.26
C GLU A 199 -2.74 -12.89 -2.75
N ALA A 200 -1.68 -12.85 -1.94
CA ALA A 200 -1.79 -12.92 -0.48
C ALA A 200 -2.45 -11.67 0.10
N ILE A 201 -2.14 -10.47 -0.42
CA ILE A 201 -2.80 -9.23 0.00
C ILE A 201 -4.29 -9.23 -0.37
N TYR A 202 -4.65 -9.69 -1.57
CA TYR A 202 -6.06 -9.86 -1.97
C TYR A 202 -6.84 -10.71 -0.95
N ARG A 203 -6.29 -11.88 -0.60
CA ARG A 203 -6.89 -12.80 0.37
C ARG A 203 -6.93 -12.21 1.79
N ALA A 204 -5.93 -11.41 2.16
CA ALA A 204 -5.92 -10.73 3.44
C ALA A 204 -7.05 -9.69 3.54
N ILE A 205 -7.31 -8.93 2.46
CA ILE A 205 -8.43 -7.99 2.39
C ILE A 205 -9.77 -8.73 2.42
N GLU A 206 -9.91 -9.84 1.68
CA GLU A 206 -11.08 -10.73 1.74
C GLU A 206 -11.35 -11.20 3.18
N THR A 207 -10.31 -11.68 3.87
CA THR A 207 -10.41 -12.16 5.25
C THR A 207 -10.82 -11.03 6.20
N GLN A 208 -10.22 -9.83 6.07
CA GLN A 208 -10.59 -8.66 6.88
C GLN A 208 -12.07 -8.30 6.73
N ILE A 209 -12.61 -8.37 5.50
CA ILE A 209 -14.02 -8.09 5.23
C ILE A 209 -14.93 -9.11 5.93
N ASP A 210 -14.53 -10.38 5.96
CA ASP A 210 -15.29 -11.43 6.63
C ASP A 210 -15.22 -11.35 8.16
N GLU A 211 -14.05 -10.99 8.71
CA GLU A 211 -13.86 -10.69 10.13
C GLU A 211 -14.75 -9.52 10.56
N ASP A 212 -14.73 -8.41 9.82
CA ASP A 212 -15.55 -7.23 10.10
C ASP A 212 -17.05 -7.58 10.08
N ALA A 213 -17.49 -8.37 9.11
CA ALA A 213 -18.87 -8.82 9.02
C ALA A 213 -19.30 -9.69 10.22
N THR A 214 -18.41 -10.58 10.67
CA THR A 214 -18.65 -11.46 11.82
C THR A 214 -18.75 -10.65 13.12
N LEU A 215 -17.87 -9.66 13.29
CA LEU A 215 -17.90 -8.75 14.43
C LEU A 215 -19.20 -7.94 14.49
N LEU A 216 -19.69 -7.44 13.36
CA LEU A 216 -20.97 -6.73 13.30
C LEU A 216 -22.15 -7.62 13.72
N GLN A 217 -22.20 -8.87 13.26
CA GLN A 217 -23.23 -9.81 13.66
C GLN A 217 -23.21 -10.13 15.16
N ALA A 218 -22.01 -10.23 15.76
CA ALA A 218 -21.87 -10.49 17.18
C ALA A 218 -22.36 -9.31 18.05
N VAL A 219 -22.11 -8.06 17.60
CA VAL A 219 -22.59 -6.85 18.27
C VAL A 219 -24.12 -6.73 18.17
N ASP A 220 -24.69 -6.94 16.98
CA ASP A 220 -26.13 -6.89 16.76
C ASP A 220 -26.87 -8.03 17.50
N GLY A 221 -26.28 -9.22 17.61
CA GLY A 221 -26.83 -10.33 18.38
C GLY A 221 -26.84 -10.10 19.90
N ALA A 222 -25.92 -9.26 20.41
CA ALA A 222 -25.87 -8.87 21.82
C ALA A 222 -26.79 -7.68 22.15
N ALA A 223 -27.02 -6.79 21.18
CA ALA A 223 -27.93 -5.66 21.29
C ALA A 223 -29.34 -6.07 20.80
N ASN A 224 -30.24 -6.38 21.72
CA ASN A 224 -31.62 -6.83 21.46
C ASN A 224 -32.54 -5.73 20.83
N THR A 225 -32.08 -5.01 19.80
CA THR A 225 -32.73 -3.82 19.23
C THR A 225 -33.11 -4.03 17.78
N ALA A 226 -34.41 -4.21 17.55
CA ALA A 226 -35.06 -4.19 16.26
C ALA A 226 -35.20 -2.75 15.73
N THR A 227 -34.13 -2.19 15.16
CA THR A 227 -34.22 -0.98 14.34
C THR A 227 -33.38 -1.16 13.07
N SER A 228 -34.08 -1.39 11.97
CA SER A 228 -33.56 -1.77 10.64
C SER A 228 -33.02 -0.60 9.82
N THR A 229 -32.05 0.13 10.37
CA THR A 229 -31.23 1.09 9.60
C THR A 229 -29.79 0.61 9.68
N SER A 230 -29.22 0.17 8.55
CA SER A 230 -27.84 -0.34 8.48
C SER A 230 -26.87 0.72 9.03
N SER A 231 -26.15 0.41 10.11
CA SER A 231 -25.12 1.30 10.64
C SER A 231 -24.08 1.65 9.55
N PRO A 232 -23.38 2.80 9.65
CA PRO A 232 -22.31 3.16 8.71
C PRO A 232 -21.29 2.03 8.48
N ASN A 233 -20.94 1.29 9.54
CA ASN A 233 -20.04 0.13 9.46
C ASN A 233 -20.64 -1.04 8.67
N ALA A 234 -21.94 -1.31 8.81
CA ALA A 234 -22.63 -2.34 8.04
C ALA A 234 -22.71 -1.98 6.54
N GLN A 235 -22.90 -0.70 6.21
CA GLN A 235 -22.86 -0.23 4.82
C GLN A 235 -21.46 -0.38 4.22
N GLU A 236 -20.40 -0.06 4.98
CA GLU A 236 -19.03 -0.22 4.54
C GLU A 236 -18.70 -1.69 4.24
N VAL A 237 -19.02 -2.61 5.15
CA VAL A 237 -18.80 -4.06 4.94
C VAL A 237 -19.59 -4.58 3.75
N HIS A 238 -20.85 -4.15 3.60
CA HIS A 238 -21.67 -4.51 2.44
C HIS A 238 -21.05 -4.00 1.12
N SER A 239 -20.61 -2.74 1.10
CA SER A 239 -19.92 -2.13 -0.05
C SER A 239 -18.67 -2.92 -0.42
N LYS A 240 -17.80 -3.22 0.56
CA LYS A 240 -16.59 -4.03 0.36
C LYS A 240 -16.90 -5.38 -0.25
N ARG A 241 -17.86 -6.13 0.32
CA ARG A 241 -18.25 -7.46 -0.19
C ARG A 241 -18.80 -7.42 -1.61
N ALA A 242 -19.68 -6.46 -1.89
CA ALA A 242 -20.29 -6.32 -3.22
C ALA A 242 -19.26 -6.00 -4.31
N HIS A 243 -18.12 -5.43 -3.94
CA HIS A 243 -17.08 -4.98 -4.88
C HIS A 243 -15.76 -5.74 -4.75
N LEU A 244 -15.67 -6.81 -3.95
CA LEU A 244 -14.47 -7.62 -3.83
C LEU A 244 -14.28 -8.48 -5.10
N HIS A 245 -13.55 -7.93 -6.07
CA HIS A 245 -13.24 -8.60 -7.33
C HIS A 245 -11.95 -8.01 -7.91
N PRO A 246 -11.06 -8.79 -8.55
CA PRO A 246 -9.77 -8.29 -9.08
C PRO A 246 -9.87 -7.02 -9.93
N LYS A 247 -10.88 -6.92 -10.80
CA LYS A 247 -11.14 -5.72 -11.62
C LYS A 247 -11.36 -4.42 -10.81
N ASN A 248 -11.70 -4.51 -9.54
CA ASN A 248 -11.94 -3.36 -8.66
C ASN A 248 -10.71 -2.98 -7.84
N PHE A 249 -9.58 -3.64 -8.05
CA PHE A 249 -8.32 -3.29 -7.40
C PHE A 249 -7.50 -2.39 -8.30
N VAL A 250 -6.84 -1.41 -7.68
CA VAL A 250 -5.91 -0.49 -8.35
C VAL A 250 -4.61 -0.46 -7.57
N MET A 251 -3.49 -0.79 -8.23
CA MET A 251 -2.15 -0.60 -7.68
C MET A 251 -1.57 0.75 -8.09
N VAL A 252 -1.04 1.52 -7.15
CA VAL A 252 -0.31 2.77 -7.41
C VAL A 252 1.12 2.61 -6.95
N ASP A 253 2.07 2.77 -7.87
CA ASP A 253 3.49 2.57 -7.60
C ASP A 253 4.31 3.42 -8.57
N ASP A 254 5.47 3.91 -8.13
CA ASP A 254 6.44 4.59 -8.99
C ASP A 254 7.30 3.58 -9.77
N SER A 255 7.50 2.38 -9.22
CA SER A 255 8.27 1.33 -9.87
C SER A 255 7.41 0.53 -10.84
N LEU A 256 7.68 0.68 -12.13
CA LEU A 256 6.88 0.06 -13.18
C LEU A 256 6.81 -1.49 -13.07
N ILE A 257 7.87 -2.15 -12.61
CA ILE A 257 7.91 -3.61 -12.40
C ILE A 257 6.92 -4.07 -11.31
N ASN A 258 6.59 -3.21 -10.34
CA ASN A 258 5.59 -3.52 -9.30
C ASN A 258 4.15 -3.51 -9.85
N LEU A 259 3.95 -3.11 -11.11
CA LEU A 259 2.63 -3.07 -11.75
C LEU A 259 2.37 -4.30 -12.64
N ASP A 260 3.39 -5.08 -12.98
CA ASP A 260 3.26 -6.29 -13.82
C ASP A 260 2.25 -7.28 -13.21
N ALA A 261 2.52 -7.75 -11.99
CA ALA A 261 1.68 -8.73 -11.32
C ALA A 261 0.22 -8.27 -11.11
N PRO A 262 -0.08 -7.05 -10.63
CA PRO A 262 -1.44 -6.50 -10.60
C PRO A 262 -2.14 -6.57 -11.96
N LEU A 263 -1.49 -6.09 -13.02
CA LEU A 263 -2.08 -6.06 -14.35
C LEU A 263 -2.37 -7.47 -14.89
N GLU A 264 -1.50 -8.44 -14.62
CA GLU A 264 -1.71 -9.86 -14.95
C GLU A 264 -2.80 -10.53 -14.11
N LEU A 265 -3.04 -10.05 -12.89
CA LEU A 265 -4.13 -10.51 -12.02
C LEU A 265 -5.48 -9.90 -12.42
N GLY A 266 -5.50 -9.02 -13.42
CA GLY A 266 -6.71 -8.32 -13.88
C GLY A 266 -7.05 -7.10 -13.04
N TRP A 267 -6.12 -6.61 -12.22
CA TRP A 267 -6.24 -5.32 -11.56
C TRP A 267 -5.99 -4.20 -12.58
N SER A 268 -6.32 -2.98 -12.17
CA SER A 268 -5.87 -1.76 -12.81
C SER A 268 -4.64 -1.22 -12.09
N ALA A 269 -3.95 -0.26 -12.71
CA ALA A 269 -2.76 0.35 -12.14
C ALA A 269 -2.66 1.83 -12.50
N VAL A 270 -2.02 2.59 -11.61
CA VAL A 270 -1.57 3.96 -11.86
C VAL A 270 -0.06 3.96 -11.68
N TRP A 271 0.66 4.25 -12.75
CA TRP A 271 2.11 4.41 -12.70
C TRP A 271 2.46 5.88 -12.42
N TYR A 272 3.18 6.13 -11.33
CA TYR A 272 3.78 7.43 -11.07
C TYR A 272 5.14 7.51 -11.76
N ALA A 273 5.17 8.12 -12.95
CA ALA A 273 6.37 8.25 -13.76
C ALA A 273 7.14 9.53 -13.39
N HIS A 274 8.26 9.36 -12.68
CA HIS A 274 9.20 10.44 -12.35
C HIS A 274 9.99 10.91 -13.57
N ASP A 275 10.57 12.11 -13.51
CA ASP A 275 11.57 12.61 -14.48
C ASP A 275 11.20 12.52 -15.97
N ASN A 276 9.90 12.67 -16.30
CA ASN A 276 9.37 12.48 -17.67
C ASN A 276 9.61 11.08 -18.26
N GLN A 277 9.74 10.05 -17.40
CA GLN A 277 9.77 8.67 -17.83
C GLN A 277 8.55 8.35 -18.69
N THR A 278 8.76 7.51 -19.70
CA THR A 278 7.70 7.05 -20.61
C THR A 278 7.61 5.54 -20.57
N LEU A 279 6.42 5.02 -20.84
CA LEU A 279 6.22 3.57 -20.84
C LEU A 279 7.10 2.94 -21.93
N PRO A 280 7.75 1.80 -21.63
CA PRO A 280 8.51 1.09 -22.64
C PRO A 280 7.55 0.55 -23.70
N THR A 281 7.90 0.76 -24.96
CA THR A 281 7.13 0.29 -26.12
C THR A 281 7.75 -0.92 -26.80
N ASP A 282 9.03 -1.19 -26.53
CA ASP A 282 9.80 -2.28 -27.12
C ASP A 282 9.93 -3.45 -26.14
N ALA A 283 9.35 -4.60 -26.50
CA ALA A 283 9.40 -5.83 -25.72
C ALA A 283 10.81 -6.41 -25.58
N SER A 284 11.74 -6.05 -26.47
CA SER A 284 13.15 -6.43 -26.35
C SER A 284 13.90 -5.66 -25.27
N VAL A 285 13.38 -4.48 -24.90
CA VAL A 285 13.93 -3.61 -23.84
C VAL A 285 13.23 -3.87 -22.51
N HIS A 286 11.92 -4.06 -22.51
CA HIS A 286 11.15 -4.41 -21.32
C HIS A 286 10.09 -5.47 -21.65
N PRO A 287 10.16 -6.69 -21.07
CA PRO A 287 9.26 -7.79 -21.42
C PRO A 287 7.77 -7.47 -21.14
N GLY A 288 7.49 -6.61 -20.16
CA GLY A 288 6.14 -6.10 -19.86
C GLY A 288 5.55 -5.10 -20.88
N ALA A 289 6.31 -4.61 -21.89
CA ALA A 289 5.80 -3.58 -22.82
C ALA A 289 4.44 -3.94 -23.50
N PRO A 290 4.21 -5.19 -23.98
CA PRO A 290 2.91 -5.57 -24.53
C PRO A 290 1.78 -5.55 -23.49
N LEU A 291 2.08 -5.92 -22.23
CA LEU A 291 1.12 -5.89 -21.13
C LEU A 291 0.68 -4.45 -20.85
N TYR A 292 1.63 -3.51 -20.77
CA TYR A 292 1.35 -2.09 -20.54
C TYR A 292 0.53 -1.47 -21.67
N ALA A 293 0.88 -1.76 -22.93
CA ALA A 293 0.14 -1.27 -24.08
C ALA A 293 -1.31 -1.78 -24.09
N ALA A 294 -1.53 -3.07 -23.79
CA ALA A 294 -2.87 -3.65 -23.68
C ALA A 294 -3.67 -3.05 -22.50
N ALA A 295 -3.01 -2.83 -21.35
CA ALA A 295 -3.65 -2.23 -20.19
C ALA A 295 -4.04 -0.76 -20.43
N LEU A 296 -3.19 0.03 -21.07
CA LEU A 296 -3.49 1.40 -21.50
C LEU A 296 -4.70 1.43 -22.44
N ALA A 297 -4.69 0.59 -23.48
CA ALA A 297 -5.78 0.53 -24.46
C ALA A 297 -7.13 0.14 -23.81
N ALA A 298 -7.08 -0.71 -22.79
CA ALA A 298 -8.26 -1.10 -22.00
C ALA A 298 -8.64 -0.07 -20.92
N GLY A 299 -7.91 1.03 -20.75
CA GLY A 299 -8.11 2.02 -19.69
C GLY A 299 -7.75 1.54 -18.28
N ARG A 300 -7.11 0.37 -18.16
CA ARG A 300 -6.68 -0.24 -16.88
C ARG A 300 -5.33 0.25 -16.38
N LEU A 301 -4.53 0.90 -17.22
CA LEU A 301 -3.29 1.57 -16.81
C LEU A 301 -3.45 3.08 -17.04
N GLN A 302 -3.11 3.88 -16.04
CA GLN A 302 -2.95 5.33 -16.16
C GLN A 302 -1.52 5.71 -15.81
N VAL A 303 -1.03 6.79 -16.41
CA VAL A 303 0.28 7.36 -16.10
C VAL A 303 0.07 8.75 -15.53
N ILE A 304 0.69 9.05 -14.40
CA ILE A 304 0.72 10.37 -13.77
C ILE A 304 2.16 10.83 -13.61
N HIS A 305 2.38 12.15 -13.59
CA HIS A 305 3.69 12.75 -13.35
C HIS A 305 3.73 13.59 -12.09
N HIS A 306 2.59 13.73 -11.42
CA HIS A 306 2.47 14.33 -10.10
C HIS A 306 1.42 13.57 -9.29
N ILE A 307 1.70 13.28 -8.02
CA ILE A 307 0.81 12.48 -7.17
C ILE A 307 -0.62 13.06 -7.06
N LEU A 308 -0.78 14.38 -7.13
CA LEU A 308 -2.09 15.05 -7.11
C LEU A 308 -2.98 14.76 -8.34
N GLU A 309 -2.45 14.13 -9.39
CA GLU A 309 -3.24 13.66 -10.54
C GLU A 309 -3.96 12.32 -10.25
N LEU A 310 -3.60 11.64 -9.16
CA LEU A 310 -4.08 10.30 -8.82
C LEU A 310 -5.61 10.21 -8.80
N LYS A 311 -6.31 11.18 -8.21
CA LYS A 311 -7.78 11.20 -8.17
C LYS A 311 -8.39 11.14 -9.57
N ALA A 312 -7.86 11.95 -10.49
CA ALA A 312 -8.34 11.98 -11.87
C ALA A 312 -8.02 10.68 -12.63
N ALA A 313 -6.84 10.10 -12.38
CA ALA A 313 -6.45 8.81 -12.95
C ALA A 313 -7.37 7.67 -12.48
N VAL A 314 -7.62 7.58 -11.17
CA VAL A 314 -8.52 6.57 -10.59
C VAL A 314 -9.95 6.72 -11.11
N GLN A 315 -10.41 7.96 -11.32
CA GLN A 315 -11.73 8.20 -11.92
C GLN A 315 -11.83 7.65 -13.36
N LYS A 316 -10.79 7.85 -14.20
CA LYS A 316 -10.74 7.28 -15.55
C LYS A 316 -10.75 5.74 -15.54
N ILE A 317 -10.01 5.12 -14.60
CA ILE A 317 -10.03 3.67 -14.40
C ILE A 317 -11.43 3.18 -14.04
N ARG A 318 -12.12 3.88 -13.14
CA ARG A 318 -13.48 3.55 -12.72
C ARG A 318 -14.45 3.56 -13.91
N GLU A 319 -14.35 4.58 -14.77
CA GLU A 319 -15.16 4.70 -15.98
C GLU A 319 -14.86 3.57 -16.98
N ALA A 320 -13.59 3.23 -17.18
CA ALA A 320 -13.19 2.12 -18.04
C ALA A 320 -13.73 0.77 -17.53
N ASN A 321 -13.63 0.50 -16.23
CA ASN A 321 -14.10 -0.74 -15.61
C ASN A 321 -15.62 -0.91 -15.68
N ALA A 322 -16.37 0.19 -15.63
CA ALA A 322 -17.83 0.19 -15.79
C ALA A 322 -18.25 -0.22 -17.21
N ASN A 323 -17.54 0.27 -18.23
CA ASN A 323 -17.86 0.02 -19.65
C ASN A 323 -17.62 -1.43 -20.09
N VAL A 324 -16.78 -2.20 -19.38
CA VAL A 324 -16.52 -3.62 -19.66
C VAL A 324 -17.58 -4.54 -19.04
N SER A 325 -18.39 -4.02 -18.11
CA SER A 325 -19.37 -4.81 -17.34
C SER A 325 -20.81 -4.68 -17.86
N GLY A 326 -21.04 -3.90 -18.93
CA GLY A 326 -22.33 -3.74 -19.62
C GLY A 326 -22.29 -4.29 -21.05
#